data_AF-A0A8J4UX54-F1
#
_entry.id   AF-A0A8J4UX54-F1
#
_cell.length_a   1.000
_cell.length_b   1.000
_cell.length_c   1.000
_cell.angle_alpha   90.00
_cell.angle_beta   90.00
_cell.angle_gamma   90.00
#
_symmetry.space_group_name_H-M   'P 1'
#
loop_
_entity.id
_entity.type
_entity.pdbx_description
1 polymer ?
#
loop_
_entity_poly.entity_id
_entity_poly.type
_entity_poly.pdbx_seq_one_letter_code
_entity_poly.pdbx_strand_id
1 'polypeptide(L)'
;MYKYILLVLLVSLSFTLGKKLELKKLEAAQTNIIPAETGLSWTVENQTLHLVGKRETLLIIEFGLVNLTNAKVHGMDGNKSLGSLALLDPSQLPKTESNGTKYSLTAYSVLLPANWLVINAQVYFTADTFEPSDNKTLLVGCDSELDMYNLPFYLFGANESTIPFSKVSTISDDVRDELYNKWPISTLKFSNHAAKKIMWSTLVLSPNNTAPALIARSNNDQRSGYEIMGKQEPAYGGLGGGNVGTGDPEYSGIYFHETGHSMRSLSYEKGSLKGSTLGYDKTHKEFLSVLVPTESSVYKNCASYRVLDANGKCFKQSAMQGGAGDQSKGYFFTMYADFECGKVQRYFEGITKIENGQHVYDGGKIFKNSSMPSGYSRWDTIDKKYVEVKAITQQNGLNGFNNNLPIKRDIMVYTMIATVSLGNTTSATQLYPPLYYKGNMIEYYDPTNVTKLKEITPNTSKYPWACHASGCDWTIRAIYNDNSVDHYLLQRGLRSWFKPMGDISRDFFNPLKSSSLQTFVHNIPASKGVPSRYQILYTPLGFNGLPSNPTVMLDYSCSGQGESISCSPFSSQKTTKTKII
;
A
#
# COMPACT_ATOMS: atom_id res chain seq x y z
N MET A 1 -63.83 34.32 -65.74
CA MET A 1 -64.34 33.74 -64.48
C MET A 1 -63.23 32.84 -63.94
N TYR A 2 -62.98 32.87 -62.63
CA TYR A 2 -61.86 32.29 -61.86
C TYR A 2 -60.59 33.14 -61.65
N LYS A 3 -60.55 33.72 -60.44
CA LYS A 3 -59.45 34.42 -59.74
C LYS A 3 -58.40 33.40 -59.27
N TYR A 4 -57.12 33.66 -59.53
CA TYR A 4 -56.01 33.06 -58.80
C TYR A 4 -55.55 34.04 -57.71
N ILE A 5 -55.70 33.63 -56.45
CA ILE A 5 -55.05 34.26 -55.29
C ILE A 5 -53.79 33.46 -55.02
N LEU A 6 -52.63 34.05 -55.31
CA LEU A 6 -51.32 33.53 -54.96
C LEU A 6 -51.00 33.99 -53.53
N LEU A 7 -51.18 33.10 -52.55
CA LEU A 7 -50.80 33.34 -51.16
C LEU A 7 -49.30 33.01 -51.00
N VAL A 8 -48.45 34.03 -50.96
CA VAL A 8 -47.03 33.88 -50.64
C VAL A 8 -46.90 33.80 -49.12
N LEU A 9 -46.72 32.58 -48.59
CA LEU A 9 -46.38 32.33 -47.20
C LEU A 9 -44.87 32.58 -47.01
N LEU A 10 -44.51 33.80 -46.60
CA LEU A 10 -43.17 34.13 -46.11
C LEU A 10 -43.02 33.53 -44.70
N VAL A 11 -42.60 32.27 -44.63
CA VAL A 11 -42.10 31.68 -43.37
C VAL A 11 -40.67 32.19 -43.20
N SER A 12 -40.49 33.21 -42.38
CA SER A 12 -39.20 33.58 -41.83
C SER A 12 -38.73 32.49 -40.86
N LEU A 13 -38.12 31.42 -41.40
CA LEU A 13 -37.25 30.54 -40.64
C LEU A 13 -36.01 31.35 -40.25
N SER A 14 -36.08 32.05 -39.12
CA SER A 14 -34.89 32.49 -38.40
C SER A 14 -34.21 31.24 -37.84
N PHE A 15 -33.38 30.57 -38.64
CA PHE A 15 -32.34 29.71 -38.11
C PHE A 15 -31.37 30.60 -37.34
N THR A 16 -31.62 30.83 -36.06
CA THR A 16 -30.54 31.14 -35.13
C THR A 16 -29.63 29.92 -35.14
N LEU A 17 -28.55 29.92 -35.93
CA LEU A 17 -27.44 29.01 -35.70
C LEU A 17 -26.96 29.32 -34.28
N GLY A 18 -27.37 28.51 -33.32
CA GLY A 18 -26.91 28.63 -31.95
C GLY A 18 -25.38 28.55 -31.97
N LYS A 19 -24.73 29.52 -31.35
CA LYS A 19 -23.27 29.46 -31.20
C LYS A 19 -22.96 28.21 -30.37
N LYS A 20 -22.00 27.40 -30.82
CA LYS A 20 -21.57 26.22 -30.05
C LYS A 20 -20.97 26.65 -28.72
N LEU A 21 -21.30 25.93 -27.66
CA LEU A 21 -20.71 26.16 -26.34
C LEU A 21 -19.25 25.70 -26.34
N GLU A 22 -18.33 26.67 -26.41
CA GLU A 22 -16.89 26.43 -26.47
C GLU A 22 -16.26 26.37 -25.08
N LEU A 23 -15.56 25.28 -24.79
CA LEU A 23 -14.77 25.11 -23.57
C LEU A 23 -13.34 25.59 -23.81
N LYS A 24 -12.87 26.48 -22.94
CA LYS A 24 -11.46 26.89 -22.87
C LYS A 24 -10.64 25.94 -22.00
N LYS A 25 -11.24 25.42 -20.93
CA LYS A 25 -10.57 24.58 -19.94
C LYS A 25 -11.54 23.58 -19.33
N LEU A 26 -11.09 22.34 -19.19
CA LEU A 26 -11.79 21.30 -18.46
C LEU A 26 -10.80 20.59 -17.52
N GLU A 27 -10.95 20.83 -16.24
CA GLU A 27 -10.15 20.23 -15.18
C GLU A 27 -11.03 19.45 -14.22
N ALA A 28 -10.37 18.59 -13.47
CA ALA A 28 -10.99 17.71 -12.52
C ALA A 28 -10.16 17.68 -11.23
N ALA A 29 -10.82 17.65 -10.08
CA ALA A 29 -10.17 17.62 -8.78
C ALA A 29 -10.64 16.41 -7.96
N GLN A 30 -9.67 15.59 -7.53
CA GLN A 30 -9.88 14.43 -6.65
C GLN A 30 -8.95 14.48 -5.44
N THR A 31 -7.64 14.43 -5.67
CA THR A 31 -6.58 14.75 -4.69
C THR A 31 -5.90 16.06 -5.06
N ASN A 32 -5.68 16.26 -6.35
CA ASN A 32 -5.10 17.42 -6.99
C ASN A 32 -5.99 17.85 -8.16
N ILE A 33 -5.86 19.10 -8.59
CA ILE A 33 -6.50 19.62 -9.80
C ILE A 33 -5.66 19.20 -11.01
N ILE A 34 -6.24 18.42 -11.91
CA ILE A 34 -5.58 17.91 -13.11
C ILE A 34 -6.43 18.17 -14.37
N PRO A 35 -5.82 18.23 -15.57
CA PRO A 35 -6.57 18.21 -16.82
C PRO A 35 -7.43 16.95 -16.93
N ALA A 36 -8.74 17.10 -17.15
CA ALA A 36 -9.66 15.96 -17.06
C ALA A 36 -9.48 14.93 -18.21
N GLU A 37 -9.05 15.39 -19.38
CA GLU A 37 -8.91 14.57 -20.60
C GLU A 37 -7.53 13.91 -20.72
N THR A 38 -6.50 14.49 -20.12
CA THR A 38 -5.10 14.06 -20.32
C THR A 38 -4.36 13.71 -19.03
N GLY A 39 -4.85 14.13 -17.87
CA GLY A 39 -4.12 14.03 -16.62
C GLY A 39 -2.80 14.81 -16.62
N LEU A 40 -1.88 14.40 -15.76
CA LEU A 40 -0.51 14.89 -15.66
C LEU A 40 0.49 13.76 -15.96
N SER A 41 1.68 14.13 -16.43
CA SER A 41 2.76 13.18 -16.74
C SER A 41 4.14 13.77 -16.43
N TRP A 42 5.05 12.94 -15.94
CA TRP A 42 6.44 13.30 -15.66
C TRP A 42 7.38 12.31 -16.32
N THR A 43 8.48 12.83 -16.87
CA THR A 43 9.55 11.99 -17.45
C THR A 43 10.37 11.29 -16.37
N VAL A 44 10.48 11.88 -15.19
CA VAL A 44 11.13 11.26 -14.02
C VAL A 44 10.33 10.03 -13.64
N GLU A 45 10.98 8.86 -13.72
CA GLU A 45 10.38 7.55 -13.44
C GLU A 45 9.11 7.22 -14.26
N ASN A 46 8.85 7.94 -15.37
CA ASN A 46 7.67 7.76 -16.24
C ASN A 46 6.33 7.72 -15.46
N GLN A 47 6.11 8.70 -14.58
CA GLN A 47 4.91 8.76 -13.75
C GLN A 47 3.76 9.48 -14.45
N THR A 48 2.53 9.10 -14.11
CA THR A 48 1.31 9.76 -14.56
C THR A 48 0.34 9.91 -13.39
N LEU A 49 -0.52 10.93 -13.45
CA LEU A 49 -1.65 11.10 -12.54
C LEU A 49 -2.91 11.39 -13.37
N HIS A 50 -3.92 10.55 -13.20
CA HIS A 50 -5.22 10.66 -13.87
C HIS A 50 -6.38 10.38 -12.90
N LEU A 51 -7.62 10.47 -13.37
CA LEU A 51 -8.78 10.29 -12.48
C LEU A 51 -8.89 8.86 -12.01
N VAL A 52 -9.07 8.67 -10.72
CA VAL A 52 -9.37 7.39 -10.09
C VAL A 52 -10.83 7.04 -10.37
N GLY A 53 -11.08 5.80 -10.81
CA GLY A 53 -12.41 5.29 -11.06
C GLY A 53 -13.25 5.26 -9.78
N LYS A 54 -14.58 5.36 -9.91
CA LYS A 54 -15.52 5.32 -8.77
C LYS A 54 -15.12 6.25 -7.62
N ARG A 55 -14.67 7.47 -7.93
CA ARG A 55 -14.37 8.50 -6.95
C ARG A 55 -15.06 9.80 -7.34
N GLU A 56 -15.76 10.42 -6.39
CA GLU A 56 -16.39 11.72 -6.62
C GLU A 56 -15.35 12.73 -7.11
N THR A 57 -15.72 13.54 -8.08
CA THR A 57 -14.78 14.42 -8.79
C THR A 57 -15.40 15.78 -8.96
N LEU A 58 -14.73 16.83 -8.48
CA LEU A 58 -15.12 18.19 -8.80
C LEU A 58 -14.64 18.50 -10.22
N LEU A 59 -15.54 18.71 -11.16
CA LEU A 59 -15.19 19.30 -12.44
C LEU A 59 -15.14 20.82 -12.32
N ILE A 60 -14.13 21.42 -12.94
CA ILE A 60 -13.90 22.86 -13.03
C ILE A 60 -13.86 23.21 -14.52
N ILE A 61 -14.73 24.12 -14.94
CA ILE A 61 -14.99 24.40 -16.35
C ILE A 61 -14.87 25.88 -16.63
N GLU A 62 -13.98 26.25 -17.56
CA GLU A 62 -13.95 27.59 -18.13
C GLU A 62 -14.48 27.58 -19.55
N PHE A 63 -15.45 28.45 -19.79
CA PHE A 63 -16.04 28.66 -21.11
C PHE A 63 -15.42 29.87 -21.80
N GLY A 64 -15.57 29.93 -23.12
CA GLY A 64 -15.22 31.12 -23.89
C GLY A 64 -16.02 32.38 -23.52
N LEU A 65 -17.09 32.22 -22.73
CA LEU A 65 -18.09 33.21 -22.40
C LEU A 65 -18.34 33.24 -20.88
N VAL A 66 -18.84 34.37 -20.39
CA VAL A 66 -19.25 34.56 -18.99
C VAL A 66 -20.77 34.67 -18.88
N ASN A 67 -21.31 34.39 -17.69
CA ASN A 67 -22.74 34.52 -17.36
C ASN A 67 -23.68 33.59 -18.15
N LEU A 68 -23.28 32.32 -18.32
CA LEU A 68 -24.16 31.28 -18.85
C LEU A 68 -25.38 31.06 -17.95
N THR A 69 -26.54 30.90 -18.57
CA THR A 69 -27.82 30.62 -17.92
C THR A 69 -28.20 29.15 -18.09
N ASN A 70 -28.74 28.54 -17.02
CA ASN A 70 -29.12 27.12 -16.97
C ASN A 70 -28.04 26.15 -17.47
N ALA A 71 -26.77 26.45 -17.19
CA ALA A 71 -25.65 25.63 -17.62
C ALA A 71 -25.67 24.26 -16.92
N LYS A 72 -25.48 23.18 -17.68
CA LYS A 72 -25.50 21.79 -17.20
C LYS A 72 -24.36 20.98 -17.79
N VAL A 73 -23.91 19.98 -17.04
CA VAL A 73 -23.11 18.86 -17.54
C VAL A 73 -24.01 17.64 -17.74
N HIS A 74 -23.75 16.87 -18.80
CA HIS A 74 -24.38 15.59 -19.08
C HIS A 74 -23.31 14.52 -19.12
N GLY A 75 -23.51 13.42 -18.39
CA GLY A 75 -22.58 12.30 -18.35
C GLY A 75 -23.04 11.15 -19.25
N MET A 76 -22.11 10.50 -19.93
CA MET A 76 -22.35 9.38 -20.83
C MET A 76 -21.34 8.25 -20.59
N ASP A 77 -21.79 7.00 -20.68
CA ASP A 77 -20.98 5.78 -20.75
C ASP A 77 -21.33 5.08 -22.07
N GLY A 78 -20.52 5.34 -23.11
CA GLY A 78 -20.89 5.04 -24.49
C GLY A 78 -22.22 5.72 -24.86
N ASN A 79 -23.24 4.93 -25.18
CA ASN A 79 -24.58 5.43 -25.51
C ASN A 79 -25.52 5.53 -24.29
N LYS A 80 -25.08 5.11 -23.11
CA LYS A 80 -25.89 5.13 -21.89
C LYS A 80 -25.73 6.48 -21.20
N SER A 81 -26.84 7.18 -20.99
CA SER A 81 -26.83 8.38 -20.15
C SER A 81 -26.58 8.02 -18.68
N LEU A 82 -25.65 8.75 -18.06
CA LEU A 82 -25.36 8.70 -16.63
C LEU A 82 -26.19 9.74 -15.85
N GLY A 83 -26.77 10.72 -16.56
CA GLY A 83 -27.63 11.77 -16.03
C GLY A 83 -27.15 13.17 -16.41
N SER A 84 -27.76 14.19 -15.81
CA SER A 84 -27.40 15.59 -15.98
C SER A 84 -27.35 16.33 -14.65
N LEU A 85 -26.38 17.23 -14.47
CA LEU A 85 -26.22 18.05 -13.26
C LEU A 85 -26.10 19.52 -13.63
N ALA A 86 -26.70 20.39 -12.82
CA ALA A 86 -26.53 21.84 -12.96
C ALA A 86 -25.10 22.24 -12.59
N LEU A 87 -24.53 23.17 -13.36
CA LEU A 87 -23.26 23.80 -13.00
C LEU A 87 -23.49 24.86 -11.95
N LEU A 88 -22.62 24.89 -10.94
CA LEU A 88 -22.48 25.96 -9.98
C LEU A 88 -21.78 27.15 -10.62
N ASP A 89 -22.24 28.35 -10.29
CA ASP A 89 -21.69 29.58 -10.85
C ASP A 89 -20.30 29.90 -10.27
N PRO A 90 -19.51 30.78 -10.91
CA PRO A 90 -18.15 31.08 -10.45
C PRO A 90 -18.03 31.61 -9.02
N SER A 91 -19.07 32.21 -8.45
CA SER A 91 -19.10 32.66 -7.05
C SER A 91 -19.22 31.50 -6.05
N GLN A 92 -19.66 30.33 -6.52
CA GLN A 92 -19.83 29.10 -5.73
C GLN A 92 -18.64 28.14 -5.85
N LEU A 93 -17.63 28.48 -6.66
CA LEU A 93 -16.40 27.70 -6.75
C LEU A 93 -15.77 27.56 -5.35
N PRO A 94 -15.26 26.37 -4.97
CA PRO A 94 -14.55 26.18 -3.71
C PRO A 94 -13.49 27.25 -3.47
N LYS A 95 -13.42 27.70 -2.22
CA LYS A 95 -12.37 28.63 -1.79
C LYS A 95 -11.05 27.89 -1.66
N THR A 96 -9.94 28.62 -1.66
CA THR A 96 -8.64 28.09 -1.25
C THR A 96 -8.53 28.21 0.27
N GLU A 97 -7.99 27.18 0.91
CA GLU A 97 -7.77 27.13 2.36
C GLU A 97 -7.06 28.37 2.91
N SER A 98 -7.27 28.65 4.20
CA SER A 98 -6.67 29.81 4.89
C SER A 98 -6.93 31.15 4.18
N ASN A 99 -8.07 31.28 3.49
CA ASN A 99 -8.42 32.42 2.64
C ASN A 99 -7.36 32.74 1.57
N GLY A 100 -6.73 31.69 1.02
CA GLY A 100 -5.76 31.82 -0.06
C GLY A 100 -6.35 32.42 -1.34
N THR A 101 -5.48 32.68 -2.32
CA THR A 101 -5.89 33.21 -3.62
C THR A 101 -6.96 32.33 -4.26
N LYS A 102 -8.05 32.95 -4.73
CA LYS A 102 -9.11 32.24 -5.46
C LYS A 102 -8.52 31.54 -6.69
N TYR A 103 -8.96 30.31 -6.95
CA TYR A 103 -8.51 29.52 -8.09
C TYR A 103 -8.86 30.17 -9.44
N SER A 104 -10.12 30.59 -9.60
CA SER A 104 -10.62 31.31 -10.77
C SER A 104 -11.77 32.23 -10.35
N LEU A 105 -12.01 33.27 -11.15
CA LEU A 105 -13.16 34.18 -11.01
C LEU A 105 -14.27 33.88 -12.02
N THR A 106 -14.00 33.01 -13.00
CA THR A 106 -14.86 32.76 -14.16
C THR A 106 -15.21 31.28 -14.34
N ALA A 107 -14.56 30.38 -13.60
CA ALA A 107 -14.80 28.96 -13.71
C ALA A 107 -16.12 28.54 -13.06
N TYR A 108 -16.94 27.81 -13.81
CA TYR A 108 -18.07 27.05 -13.28
C TYR A 108 -17.57 25.75 -12.64
N SER A 109 -18.38 25.15 -11.78
CA SER A 109 -18.01 23.86 -11.19
C SER A 109 -19.20 22.93 -10.98
N VAL A 110 -18.93 21.64 -10.84
CA VAL A 110 -19.95 20.63 -10.51
C VAL A 110 -19.29 19.43 -9.87
N LEU A 111 -19.87 18.88 -8.82
CA LEU A 111 -19.40 17.64 -8.21
C LEU A 111 -20.04 16.46 -8.93
N LEU A 112 -19.24 15.72 -9.68
CA LEU A 112 -19.69 14.48 -10.32
C LEU A 112 -19.76 13.35 -9.28
N PRO A 113 -20.87 12.58 -9.26
CA PRO A 113 -20.98 11.43 -8.38
C PRO A 113 -20.01 10.34 -8.79
N ALA A 114 -19.54 9.54 -7.82
CA ALA A 114 -18.52 8.53 -8.03
C ALA A 114 -18.87 7.55 -9.17
N ASN A 115 -20.14 7.17 -9.31
CA ASN A 115 -20.61 6.24 -10.34
C ASN A 115 -20.55 6.78 -11.78
N TRP A 116 -20.26 8.08 -11.98
CA TRP A 116 -19.99 8.63 -13.31
C TRP A 116 -18.54 8.43 -13.75
N LEU A 117 -17.62 8.20 -12.81
CA LEU A 117 -16.20 8.03 -13.09
C LEU A 117 -15.92 6.56 -13.44
N VAL A 118 -16.38 6.18 -14.62
CA VAL A 118 -16.13 4.87 -15.25
C VAL A 118 -15.19 5.03 -16.43
N ILE A 119 -14.58 3.92 -16.86
CA ILE A 119 -13.68 3.92 -18.02
C ILE A 119 -14.42 4.41 -19.26
N ASN A 120 -13.78 5.31 -20.01
CA ASN A 120 -14.33 5.97 -21.21
C ASN A 120 -15.58 6.83 -20.96
N ALA A 121 -15.86 7.23 -19.71
CA ALA A 121 -16.91 8.19 -19.42
C ALA A 121 -16.70 9.47 -20.24
N GLN A 122 -17.78 9.97 -20.82
CA GLN A 122 -17.79 11.22 -21.57
C GLN A 122 -18.69 12.24 -20.87
N VAL A 123 -18.33 13.52 -21.03
CA VAL A 123 -19.16 14.64 -20.61
C VAL A 123 -19.36 15.63 -21.75
N TYR A 124 -20.54 16.24 -21.82
CA TYR A 124 -20.78 17.42 -22.65
C TYR A 124 -21.62 18.42 -21.89
N PHE A 125 -21.63 19.66 -22.36
CA PHE A 125 -22.20 20.80 -21.66
C PHE A 125 -23.28 21.48 -22.49
N THR A 126 -24.31 21.96 -21.82
CA THR A 126 -25.41 22.73 -22.42
C THR A 126 -25.65 23.99 -21.62
N ALA A 127 -26.08 25.06 -22.27
CA ALA A 127 -26.56 26.29 -21.64
C ALA A 127 -27.65 26.89 -22.55
N ASP A 128 -28.54 27.71 -21.99
CA ASP A 128 -29.61 28.31 -22.79
C ASP A 128 -29.02 29.15 -23.93
N THR A 129 -29.68 29.14 -25.10
CA THR A 129 -29.28 29.88 -26.32
C THR A 129 -28.00 29.41 -27.01
N PHE A 130 -27.35 28.35 -26.53
CA PHE A 130 -26.16 27.74 -27.15
C PHE A 130 -26.44 26.32 -27.63
N GLU A 131 -25.76 25.93 -28.72
CA GLU A 131 -25.66 24.51 -29.09
C GLU A 131 -24.77 23.77 -28.08
N PRO A 132 -25.03 22.48 -27.81
CA PRO A 132 -24.19 21.69 -26.91
C PRO A 132 -22.71 21.71 -27.29
N SER A 133 -21.84 21.59 -26.29
CA SER A 133 -20.41 21.41 -26.52
C SER A 133 -20.11 20.07 -27.21
N ASP A 134 -18.87 19.91 -27.68
CA ASP A 134 -18.37 18.57 -28.01
C ASP A 134 -18.34 17.66 -26.79
N ASN A 135 -18.45 16.36 -27.04
CA ASN A 135 -18.17 15.34 -26.03
C ASN A 135 -16.69 15.37 -25.66
N LYS A 136 -16.42 15.26 -24.36
CA LYS A 136 -15.10 15.25 -23.74
C LYS A 136 -14.92 13.94 -23.01
N THR A 137 -13.90 13.16 -23.37
CA THR A 137 -13.64 11.87 -22.74
C THR A 137 -12.76 12.07 -21.52
N LEU A 138 -13.23 11.62 -20.35
CA LEU A 138 -12.48 11.69 -19.11
C LEU A 138 -11.41 10.60 -19.08
N LEU A 139 -10.19 10.95 -18.68
CA LEU A 139 -9.11 9.97 -18.47
C LEU A 139 -9.26 9.33 -17.09
N VAL A 140 -10.09 8.28 -17.05
CA VAL A 140 -10.36 7.49 -15.84
C VAL A 140 -9.51 6.22 -15.83
N GLY A 141 -8.90 5.91 -14.69
CA GLY A 141 -8.12 4.73 -14.40
C GLY A 141 -8.83 3.76 -13.45
N CYS A 142 -8.03 3.02 -12.68
CA CYS A 142 -8.49 1.98 -11.76
C CYS A 142 -9.37 2.56 -10.64
N ASP A 143 -10.43 1.85 -10.26
CA ASP A 143 -11.20 2.08 -9.03
C ASP A 143 -10.49 1.44 -7.82
N SER A 144 -9.31 1.97 -7.51
CA SER A 144 -8.37 1.39 -6.54
C SER A 144 -8.94 1.30 -5.11
N GLU A 145 -8.94 0.08 -4.56
CA GLU A 145 -9.29 -0.19 -3.16
C GLU A 145 -8.05 -0.35 -2.29
N LEU A 146 -7.97 0.42 -1.20
CA LEU A 146 -6.96 0.28 -0.17
C LEU A 146 -7.54 -0.30 1.12
N ASP A 147 -7.23 -1.57 1.36
CA ASP A 147 -7.39 -2.21 2.68
C ASP A 147 -6.14 -1.96 3.52
N MET A 148 -6.30 -1.24 4.63
CA MET A 148 -5.26 -1.02 5.62
C MET A 148 -5.55 -1.83 6.88
N TYR A 149 -4.59 -2.67 7.25
CA TYR A 149 -4.64 -3.45 8.48
C TYR A 149 -3.73 -2.84 9.53
N ASN A 150 -4.29 -2.41 10.66
CA ASN A 150 -3.50 -1.94 11.79
C ASN A 150 -3.20 -3.09 12.76
N LEU A 151 -1.95 -3.22 13.21
CA LEU A 151 -1.55 -4.19 14.23
C LEU A 151 -0.75 -3.46 15.31
N PRO A 152 -1.38 -3.06 16.43
CA PRO A 152 -0.68 -2.40 17.53
C PRO A 152 0.36 -3.30 18.19
N PHE A 153 1.56 -2.76 18.44
CA PHE A 153 2.63 -3.41 19.21
C PHE A 153 2.81 -2.71 20.56
N TYR A 154 2.63 -3.47 21.63
CA TYR A 154 2.96 -3.09 22.98
C TYR A 154 4.27 -3.76 23.37
N LEU A 155 5.33 -2.96 23.50
CA LEU A 155 6.68 -3.45 23.79
C LEU A 155 7.10 -3.10 25.22
N PHE A 156 8.01 -3.89 25.79
CA PHE A 156 8.73 -3.55 27.02
C PHE A 156 7.84 -3.32 28.25
N GLY A 157 6.74 -4.07 28.34
CA GLY A 157 5.78 -3.99 29.44
C GLY A 157 4.65 -2.99 29.22
N ALA A 158 4.67 -2.22 28.12
CA ALA A 158 3.50 -1.48 27.69
C ALA A 158 2.30 -2.42 27.52
N ASN A 159 1.11 -1.92 27.78
CA ASN A 159 -0.14 -2.68 27.69
C ASN A 159 -1.34 -1.72 27.55
N GLU A 160 -2.56 -2.25 27.65
CA GLU A 160 -3.78 -1.44 27.49
C GLU A 160 -3.99 -0.38 28.58
N SER A 161 -3.35 -0.51 29.74
CA SER A 161 -3.31 0.56 30.74
C SER A 161 -2.36 1.69 30.36
N THR A 162 -1.37 1.44 29.49
CA THR A 162 -0.50 2.47 28.91
C THR A 162 -1.24 3.27 27.85
N ILE A 163 -1.81 2.57 26.85
CA ILE A 163 -2.67 3.14 25.82
C ILE A 163 -3.78 2.11 25.51
N PRO A 164 -5.06 2.44 25.72
CA PRO A 164 -6.16 1.50 25.50
C PRO A 164 -6.16 0.95 24.08
N PHE A 165 -6.46 -0.34 23.91
CA PHE A 165 -6.53 -0.96 22.59
C PHE A 165 -7.59 -0.29 21.70
N SER A 166 -8.69 0.19 22.28
CA SER A 166 -9.72 0.96 21.57
C SER A 166 -9.19 2.24 20.92
N LYS A 167 -8.14 2.85 21.47
CA LYS A 167 -7.51 4.05 20.89
C LYS A 167 -6.64 3.71 19.67
N VAL A 168 -5.93 2.59 19.71
CA VAL A 168 -4.95 2.21 18.69
C VAL A 168 -5.46 1.18 17.69
N SER A 169 -6.66 0.65 17.86
CA SER A 169 -7.25 -0.33 16.93
C SER A 169 -8.15 0.30 15.87
N THR A 170 -8.55 1.56 16.08
CA THR A 170 -9.41 2.32 15.16
C THR A 170 -8.82 3.69 14.91
N ILE A 171 -8.99 4.18 13.69
CA ILE A 171 -8.70 5.56 13.29
C ILE A 171 -10.01 6.36 13.37
N SER A 172 -9.96 7.65 13.74
CA SER A 172 -11.15 8.49 13.72
C SER A 172 -11.62 8.74 12.29
N ASP A 173 -12.92 9.03 12.14
CA ASP A 173 -13.51 9.33 10.84
C ASP A 173 -12.84 10.57 10.20
N ASP A 174 -12.55 11.62 10.98
CA ASP A 174 -11.90 12.84 10.47
C ASP A 174 -10.50 12.56 9.87
N VAL A 175 -9.68 11.76 10.56
CA VAL A 175 -8.34 11.41 10.05
C VAL A 175 -8.48 10.51 8.82
N ARG A 176 -9.39 9.53 8.84
CA ARG A 176 -9.64 8.66 7.68
C ARG A 176 -10.08 9.47 6.45
N ASP A 177 -11.00 10.41 6.64
CA ASP A 177 -11.55 11.21 5.55
C ASP A 177 -10.49 12.15 4.97
N GLU A 178 -9.62 12.70 5.82
CA GLU A 178 -8.48 13.51 5.37
C GLU A 178 -7.44 12.67 4.60
N LEU A 179 -7.13 11.45 5.07
CA LEU A 179 -6.27 10.50 4.32
C LEU A 179 -6.87 10.16 2.96
N TYR A 180 -8.18 9.89 2.90
CA TYR A 180 -8.90 9.63 1.67
C TYR A 180 -8.79 10.79 0.67
N ASN A 181 -8.90 12.03 1.14
CA ASN A 181 -8.78 13.22 0.29
C ASN A 181 -7.39 13.37 -0.32
N LYS A 182 -6.35 12.79 0.30
CA LYS A 182 -4.94 13.00 -0.06
C LYS A 182 -4.30 11.84 -0.81
N TRP A 183 -4.89 10.66 -0.76
CA TRP A 183 -4.43 9.50 -1.54
C TRP A 183 -5.34 9.25 -2.73
N PRO A 184 -4.80 8.95 -3.93
CA PRO A 184 -5.58 8.72 -5.14
C PRO A 184 -6.16 7.30 -5.15
N ILE A 185 -7.16 7.08 -4.29
CA ILE A 185 -7.86 5.80 -4.10
C ILE A 185 -9.38 5.96 -4.21
N SER A 186 -10.07 4.95 -4.73
CA SER A 186 -11.54 4.96 -4.82
C SER A 186 -12.16 4.70 -3.45
N THR A 187 -11.59 3.76 -2.70
CA THR A 187 -12.12 3.30 -1.42
C THR A 187 -10.98 3.08 -0.42
N LEU A 188 -11.19 3.52 0.83
CA LEU A 188 -10.28 3.32 1.95
C LEU A 188 -10.98 2.52 3.05
N LYS A 189 -10.49 1.31 3.32
CA LYS A 189 -10.99 0.44 4.39
C LYS A 189 -9.90 0.32 5.44
N PHE A 190 -10.21 0.80 6.65
CA PHE A 190 -9.38 0.55 7.81
C PHE A 190 -9.96 -0.61 8.61
N SER A 191 -9.10 -1.54 9.00
CA SER A 191 -9.47 -2.64 9.88
C SER A 191 -8.31 -2.95 10.80
N ASN A 192 -8.61 -3.37 12.02
CA ASN A 192 -7.58 -3.95 12.85
C ASN A 192 -7.22 -5.35 12.31
N HIS A 193 -5.94 -5.68 12.29
CA HIS A 193 -5.46 -7.01 11.91
C HIS A 193 -6.12 -8.07 12.81
N ALA A 194 -6.42 -9.25 12.26
CA ALA A 194 -7.15 -10.29 12.98
C ALA A 194 -6.40 -10.83 14.22
N ALA A 195 -5.07 -10.68 14.28
CA ALA A 195 -4.26 -10.96 15.48
C ALA A 195 -4.50 -9.98 16.63
N LYS A 196 -5.31 -8.93 16.43
CA LYS A 196 -5.63 -7.85 17.37
C LYS A 196 -4.43 -6.98 17.70
N LYS A 197 -3.51 -7.47 18.52
CA LYS A 197 -2.36 -6.72 19.06
C LYS A 197 -1.21 -7.67 19.34
N ILE A 198 -0.01 -7.13 19.44
CA ILE A 198 1.17 -7.82 19.90
C ILE A 198 1.57 -7.24 21.25
N MET A 199 1.86 -8.11 22.23
CA MET A 199 2.33 -7.72 23.55
C MET A 199 3.60 -8.50 23.87
N TRP A 200 4.75 -7.83 23.77
CA TRP A 200 6.05 -8.46 24.01
C TRP A 200 6.82 -7.71 25.09
N SER A 201 7.24 -8.43 26.12
CA SER A 201 8.12 -7.88 27.17
C SER A 201 9.54 -7.63 26.67
N THR A 202 9.94 -8.28 25.57
CA THR A 202 11.27 -8.19 25.00
C THR A 202 11.24 -8.13 23.48
N LEU A 203 12.31 -7.59 22.89
CA LEU A 203 12.53 -7.60 21.45
C LEU A 203 13.99 -7.96 21.16
N VAL A 204 14.24 -8.85 20.21
CA VAL A 204 15.62 -9.15 19.78
C VAL A 204 16.08 -8.12 18.76
N LEU A 205 17.16 -7.40 19.09
CA LEU A 205 17.84 -6.49 18.18
C LEU A 205 18.93 -7.24 17.42
N SER A 206 18.94 -7.09 16.10
CA SER A 206 19.93 -7.68 15.21
C SER A 206 21.34 -7.16 15.48
N PRO A 207 22.40 -7.91 15.14
CA PRO A 207 23.76 -7.39 15.11
C PRO A 207 23.90 -6.18 14.17
N ASN A 208 24.78 -5.23 14.51
CA ASN A 208 24.95 -3.97 13.78
C ASN A 208 26.40 -3.66 13.35
N ASN A 209 27.21 -4.72 13.14
CA ASN A 209 28.66 -4.69 12.89
C ASN A 209 29.54 -4.27 14.08
N THR A 210 29.02 -3.53 15.05
CA THR A 210 29.79 -3.11 16.24
C THR A 210 29.40 -3.92 17.49
N ALA A 211 28.18 -4.46 17.52
CA ALA A 211 27.70 -5.27 18.63
C ALA A 211 26.92 -6.51 18.14
N PRO A 212 26.94 -7.60 18.93
CA PRO A 212 26.19 -8.82 18.63
C PRO A 212 24.68 -8.65 18.75
N ALA A 213 23.89 -9.66 18.41
CA ALA A 213 22.45 -9.64 18.71
C ALA A 213 22.22 -9.43 20.23
N LEU A 214 21.11 -8.79 20.62
CA LEU A 214 20.79 -8.57 22.03
C LEU A 214 19.28 -8.68 22.27
N ILE A 215 18.86 -9.08 23.47
CA ILE A 215 17.45 -8.99 23.89
C ILE A 215 17.24 -7.63 24.55
N ALA A 216 16.56 -6.72 23.86
CA ALA A 216 16.07 -5.47 24.44
C ALA A 216 14.88 -5.76 25.36
N ARG A 217 14.90 -5.15 26.54
CA ARG A 217 13.85 -5.13 27.56
C ARG A 217 13.26 -3.73 27.74
N SER A 218 13.90 -2.71 27.18
CA SER A 218 13.44 -1.32 27.16
C SER A 218 13.94 -0.60 25.91
N ASN A 219 13.42 0.61 25.67
CA ASN A 219 13.92 1.49 24.62
C ASN A 219 15.37 1.95 24.86
N ASN A 220 15.85 1.93 26.11
CA ASN A 220 17.23 2.30 26.45
C ASN A 220 18.27 1.26 26.01
N ASP A 221 17.83 0.04 25.64
CA ASP A 221 18.75 -1.00 25.14
C ASP A 221 19.13 -0.78 23.66
N GLN A 222 18.53 0.20 22.99
CA GLN A 222 18.90 0.54 21.61
C GLN A 222 20.31 1.14 21.55
N ARG A 223 21.11 0.71 20.58
CA ARG A 223 22.47 1.18 20.35
C ARG A 223 22.54 2.27 19.29
N SER A 224 21.47 2.43 18.52
CA SER A 224 21.26 3.54 17.60
C SER A 224 19.79 3.94 17.61
N GLY A 225 19.49 5.20 17.27
CA GLY A 225 18.17 5.80 17.48
C GLY A 225 16.99 5.15 16.74
N TYR A 226 17.26 4.27 15.77
CA TYR A 226 16.23 3.59 14.97
C TYR A 226 16.26 2.07 15.10
N GLU A 227 17.11 1.51 15.97
CA GLU A 227 17.38 0.06 16.01
C GLU A 227 16.15 -0.79 16.37
N ILE A 228 15.28 -0.28 17.26
CA ILE A 228 14.04 -0.97 17.68
C ILE A 228 12.96 -0.90 16.61
N MET A 229 12.87 0.21 15.88
CA MET A 229 11.90 0.33 14.79
C MET A 229 12.31 -0.58 13.63
N GLY A 230 13.61 -0.78 13.40
CA GLY A 230 14.16 -1.63 12.35
C GLY A 230 15.16 -0.88 11.46
N LYS A 231 15.91 -1.61 10.63
CA LYS A 231 16.91 -1.04 9.72
C LYS A 231 16.37 -1.01 8.30
N GLN A 232 15.74 0.09 7.90
CA GLN A 232 15.54 0.41 6.49
C GLN A 232 15.64 1.93 6.30
N GLU A 233 16.82 2.39 5.82
CA GLU A 233 17.18 3.75 5.37
C GLU A 233 16.88 4.95 6.33
N PRO A 234 17.72 6.00 6.37
CA PRO A 234 17.61 7.06 7.38
C PRO A 234 16.73 8.23 6.88
N ALA A 235 15.48 8.32 7.33
CA ALA A 235 14.76 9.59 7.35
C ALA A 235 13.63 9.56 8.39
N TYR A 236 13.89 10.18 9.54
CA TYR A 236 12.91 10.74 10.49
C TYR A 236 11.62 9.94 10.77
N GLY A 237 11.65 9.17 11.85
CA GLY A 237 10.48 9.02 12.75
C GLY A 237 9.55 7.81 12.52
N GLY A 238 9.73 7.02 11.47
CA GLY A 238 9.04 5.73 11.31
C GLY A 238 9.75 4.83 10.28
N LEU A 239 9.13 3.70 9.94
CA LEU A 239 9.61 2.80 8.88
C LEU A 239 8.46 2.32 8.00
N GLY A 240 8.60 2.50 6.69
CA GLY A 240 7.64 2.05 5.69
C GLY A 240 8.28 1.57 4.40
N GLY A 241 7.63 0.61 3.75
CA GLY A 241 8.07 -0.02 2.52
C GLY A 241 7.45 -1.40 2.33
N GLY A 242 7.30 -1.85 1.08
CA GLY A 242 6.86 -3.22 0.79
C GLY A 242 5.47 -3.58 1.33
N ASN A 243 4.50 -2.64 1.30
CA ASN A 243 3.14 -2.76 1.85
C ASN A 243 3.03 -2.73 3.39
N VAL A 244 4.09 -2.33 4.09
CA VAL A 244 4.09 -2.16 5.55
C VAL A 244 4.50 -0.72 5.88
N GLY A 245 3.91 -0.14 6.93
CA GLY A 245 4.26 1.16 7.49
C GLY A 245 4.10 1.16 9.00
N THR A 246 4.99 1.85 9.71
CA THR A 246 4.99 1.95 11.18
C THR A 246 4.66 3.37 11.60
N GLY A 247 3.52 3.58 12.25
CA GLY A 247 3.11 4.91 12.70
C GLY A 247 3.04 5.04 14.22
N ASP A 248 2.73 6.25 14.67
CA ASP A 248 2.46 6.57 16.06
C ASP A 248 1.01 6.24 16.45
N PRO A 249 0.70 6.07 17.76
CA PRO A 249 -0.64 5.71 18.23
C PRO A 249 -1.69 6.82 18.06
N GLU A 250 -1.29 8.05 17.71
CA GLU A 250 -2.21 9.16 17.44
C GLU A 250 -2.53 9.30 15.95
N TYR A 251 -2.00 8.42 15.09
CA TYR A 251 -2.14 8.50 13.64
C TYR A 251 -1.68 9.85 13.07
N SER A 252 -0.62 10.41 13.67
CA SER A 252 -0.08 11.72 13.30
C SER A 252 0.70 11.67 11.97
N GLY A 253 1.42 12.75 11.66
CA GLY A 253 2.20 12.87 10.43
C GLY A 253 3.14 11.71 10.12
N ILE A 254 3.69 11.05 11.15
CA ILE A 254 4.53 9.86 10.98
C ILE A 254 3.72 8.73 10.33
N TYR A 255 2.52 8.45 10.85
CA TYR A 255 1.62 7.45 10.27
C TYR A 255 1.35 7.71 8.78
N PHE A 256 1.05 8.96 8.43
CA PHE A 256 0.77 9.36 7.05
C PHE A 256 2.00 9.22 6.13
N HIS A 257 3.17 9.63 6.61
CA HIS A 257 4.44 9.53 5.89
C HIS A 257 4.84 8.07 5.62
N GLU A 258 4.85 7.24 6.66
CA GLU A 258 5.29 5.83 6.52
C GLU A 258 4.29 4.99 5.73
N THR A 259 3.00 5.30 5.82
CA THR A 259 2.01 4.69 4.94
C THR A 259 2.27 5.08 3.48
N GLY A 260 2.69 6.32 3.22
CA GLY A 260 3.14 6.73 1.89
C GLY A 260 4.28 5.86 1.36
N HIS A 261 5.29 5.57 2.19
CA HIS A 261 6.36 4.63 1.84
C HIS A 261 5.86 3.20 1.60
N SER A 262 4.85 2.74 2.35
CA SER A 262 4.21 1.43 2.12
C SER A 262 3.63 1.29 0.69
N MET A 263 3.18 2.42 0.11
CA MET A 263 2.66 2.53 -1.26
C MET A 263 3.71 3.01 -2.27
N ARG A 264 5.01 2.89 -1.94
CA ARG A 264 6.15 3.27 -2.79
C ARG A 264 6.20 4.76 -3.17
N SER A 265 5.57 5.62 -2.36
CA SER A 265 5.76 7.05 -2.49
C SER A 265 7.14 7.45 -1.95
N LEU A 266 7.76 8.43 -2.61
CA LEU A 266 9.04 9.04 -2.25
C LEU A 266 8.91 10.55 -2.47
N SER A 267 9.63 11.33 -1.66
CA SER A 267 9.62 12.79 -1.74
C SER A 267 9.92 13.30 -3.17
N TYR A 268 9.08 14.18 -3.69
CA TYR A 268 9.40 14.97 -4.88
C TYR A 268 10.47 16.04 -4.56
N GLU A 269 11.04 16.72 -5.55
CA GLU A 269 12.18 17.66 -5.46
C GLU A 269 12.33 18.40 -4.10
N LYS A 270 13.39 18.06 -3.34
CA LYS A 270 13.70 18.58 -1.98
C LYS A 270 12.56 18.43 -0.96
N GLY A 271 11.62 17.52 -1.21
CA GLY A 271 10.42 17.31 -0.41
C GLY A 271 9.41 18.45 -0.48
N SER A 272 9.40 19.26 -1.54
CA SER A 272 8.52 20.42 -1.68
C SER A 272 7.37 20.18 -2.66
N LEU A 273 6.30 20.98 -2.55
CA LEU A 273 5.19 21.01 -3.51
C LEU A 273 5.47 21.91 -4.73
N LYS A 274 6.73 22.30 -4.97
CA LYS A 274 7.09 23.12 -6.12
C LYS A 274 6.80 22.36 -7.41
N GLY A 275 6.08 23.00 -8.33
CA GLY A 275 5.69 22.39 -9.61
C GLY A 275 4.42 21.55 -9.53
N SER A 276 3.84 21.36 -8.34
CA SER A 276 2.54 20.73 -8.19
C SER A 276 1.39 21.70 -8.44
N THR A 277 0.27 21.12 -8.83
CA THR A 277 -1.07 21.75 -8.87
C THR A 277 -1.69 21.85 -7.48
N LEU A 278 -2.72 22.69 -7.32
CA LEU A 278 -3.47 22.77 -6.05
C LEU A 278 -4.11 21.42 -5.71
N GLY A 279 -4.21 21.14 -4.41
CA GLY A 279 -4.96 20.00 -3.90
C GLY A 279 -6.46 20.28 -3.84
N TYR A 280 -7.24 19.25 -3.55
CA TYR A 280 -8.67 19.39 -3.29
C TYR A 280 -9.08 18.53 -2.10
N ASP A 281 -9.73 19.17 -1.12
CA ASP A 281 -10.36 18.50 0.00
C ASP A 281 -11.88 18.56 -0.17
N LYS A 282 -12.51 17.41 -0.42
CA LYS A 282 -13.97 17.35 -0.61
C LYS A 282 -14.76 17.48 0.70
N THR A 283 -14.12 17.19 1.83
CA THR A 283 -14.77 17.20 3.15
C THR A 283 -14.95 18.63 3.61
N HIS A 284 -13.89 19.44 3.51
CA HIS A 284 -13.90 20.88 3.74
C HIS A 284 -14.42 21.68 2.54
N LYS A 285 -14.52 21.07 1.36
CA LYS A 285 -14.93 21.69 0.09
C LYS A 285 -14.05 22.89 -0.26
N GLU A 286 -12.73 22.69 -0.22
CA GLU A 286 -11.75 23.72 -0.50
C GLU A 286 -10.55 23.22 -1.31
N PHE A 287 -9.87 24.15 -1.96
CA PHE A 287 -8.59 23.89 -2.62
C PHE A 287 -7.45 24.03 -1.62
N LEU A 288 -6.48 23.13 -1.73
CA LEU A 288 -5.28 23.14 -0.91
C LEU A 288 -4.16 23.85 -1.67
N SER A 289 -3.62 24.89 -1.06
CA SER A 289 -2.53 25.68 -1.63
C SER A 289 -1.21 24.89 -1.58
N VAL A 290 -0.40 25.05 -2.63
CA VAL A 290 0.99 24.56 -2.64
C VAL A 290 1.95 25.46 -1.86
N LEU A 291 1.50 26.65 -1.45
CA LEU A 291 2.26 27.61 -0.66
C LEU A 291 1.91 27.49 0.83
N VAL A 292 2.90 27.72 1.69
CA VAL A 292 2.73 27.72 3.14
C VAL A 292 1.69 28.79 3.52
N PRO A 293 0.60 28.42 4.21
CA PRO A 293 -0.45 29.37 4.57
C PRO A 293 0.03 30.29 5.68
N THR A 294 -0.47 31.52 5.70
CA THR A 294 -0.05 32.59 6.64
C THR A 294 -0.29 32.23 8.11
N GLU A 295 -1.24 31.33 8.37
CA GLU A 295 -1.60 30.84 9.70
C GLU A 295 -0.82 29.59 10.13
N SER A 296 0.00 29.00 9.25
CA SER A 296 0.85 27.86 9.63
C SER A 296 1.91 28.30 10.63
N SER A 297 2.22 27.43 11.60
CA SER A 297 3.27 27.66 12.60
C SER A 297 4.65 27.87 11.98
N VAL A 298 4.89 27.32 10.79
CA VAL A 298 6.15 27.46 10.05
C VAL A 298 6.26 28.75 9.24
N TYR A 299 5.15 29.45 8.98
CA TYR A 299 5.10 30.56 8.02
C TYR A 299 6.13 31.65 8.29
N LYS A 300 6.30 32.05 9.56
CA LYS A 300 7.24 33.13 9.94
C LYS A 300 8.70 32.84 9.57
N ASN A 301 9.10 31.57 9.60
CA ASN A 301 10.50 31.16 9.42
C ASN A 301 10.71 30.35 8.14
N CYS A 302 9.66 30.10 7.35
CA CYS A 302 9.73 29.17 6.23
C CYS A 302 10.78 29.59 5.19
N ALA A 303 11.02 30.89 5.01
CA ALA A 303 11.99 31.38 4.03
C ALA A 303 13.44 30.96 4.32
N SER A 304 13.76 30.55 5.56
CA SER A 304 15.10 30.10 5.93
C SER A 304 15.39 28.65 5.53
N TYR A 305 14.38 27.83 5.26
CA TYR A 305 14.55 26.38 5.03
C TYR A 305 13.59 25.76 4.01
N ARG A 306 12.65 26.52 3.45
CA ARG A 306 11.75 26.09 2.37
C ARG A 306 12.20 26.61 1.01
N VAL A 307 11.71 25.95 -0.04
CA VAL A 307 11.85 26.42 -1.41
C VAL A 307 10.94 27.63 -1.60
N LEU A 308 11.46 28.71 -2.19
CA LEU A 308 10.71 29.93 -2.44
C LEU A 308 10.20 30.00 -3.89
N ASP A 309 9.06 30.65 -4.09
CA ASP A 309 8.60 31.09 -5.40
C ASP A 309 9.28 32.40 -5.84
N ALA A 310 8.96 32.86 -7.05
CA ALA A 310 9.53 34.09 -7.60
C ALA A 310 9.17 35.37 -6.82
N ASN A 311 8.13 35.32 -5.97
CA ASN A 311 7.67 36.43 -5.13
C ASN A 311 8.15 36.30 -3.68
N GLY A 312 9.03 35.34 -3.37
CA GLY A 312 9.53 35.08 -2.03
C GLY A 312 8.55 34.35 -1.09
N LYS A 313 7.46 33.77 -1.61
CA LYS A 313 6.54 32.92 -0.83
C LYS A 313 7.08 31.50 -0.75
N CYS A 314 6.88 30.84 0.38
CA CYS A 314 7.37 29.49 0.59
C CYS A 314 6.44 28.45 -0.03
N PHE A 315 6.98 27.50 -0.78
CA PHE A 315 6.28 26.25 -1.07
C PHE A 315 6.18 25.40 0.19
N LYS A 316 5.05 24.73 0.37
CA LYS A 316 4.88 23.72 1.40
C LYS A 316 5.85 22.58 1.18
N GLN A 317 6.26 21.99 2.29
CA GLN A 317 6.84 20.66 2.33
C GLN A 317 5.75 19.60 2.15
N SER A 318 6.01 18.58 1.33
CA SER A 318 5.18 17.38 1.23
C SER A 318 5.25 16.56 2.52
N ALA A 319 4.18 15.83 2.82
CA ALA A 319 4.18 14.84 3.88
C ALA A 319 5.25 13.76 3.69
N MET A 320 5.70 13.49 2.46
CA MET A 320 6.81 12.56 2.20
C MET A 320 8.20 13.10 2.58
N GLN A 321 8.27 14.27 3.23
CA GLN A 321 9.51 14.84 3.75
C GLN A 321 9.37 15.15 5.25
N GLY A 322 9.32 14.11 6.07
CA GLY A 322 9.45 14.24 7.53
C GLY A 322 8.14 14.44 8.31
N GLY A 323 7.04 13.82 7.88
CA GLY A 323 5.83 13.68 8.70
C GLY A 323 4.62 14.43 8.15
N ALA A 324 3.99 15.27 8.98
CA ALA A 324 2.69 15.88 8.65
C ALA A 324 2.78 16.99 7.58
N GLY A 325 3.98 17.52 7.32
CA GLY A 325 4.24 18.62 6.39
C GLY A 325 3.68 19.97 6.86
N ASP A 326 3.62 20.94 5.93
CA ASP A 326 3.20 22.32 6.25
C ASP A 326 1.66 22.48 6.17
N GLN A 327 0.96 21.94 7.17
CA GLN A 327 -0.51 21.95 7.25
C GLN A 327 -1.11 23.33 7.59
N SER A 328 -2.33 23.54 7.10
CA SER A 328 -3.19 24.67 7.46
C SER A 328 -3.86 24.43 8.81
N LYS A 329 -4.39 25.47 9.45
CA LYS A 329 -5.08 25.31 10.73
C LYS A 329 -6.33 24.45 10.55
N GLY A 330 -6.46 23.40 11.36
CA GLY A 330 -7.59 22.47 11.30
C GLY A 330 -7.32 21.17 10.53
N TYR A 331 -6.22 21.09 9.79
CA TYR A 331 -5.80 19.88 9.10
C TYR A 331 -4.82 19.04 9.94
N PHE A 332 -4.92 17.71 9.82
CA PHE A 332 -3.97 16.77 10.41
C PHE A 332 -2.66 16.70 9.63
N PHE A 333 -2.72 16.83 8.31
CA PHE A 333 -1.59 16.68 7.38
C PHE A 333 -1.58 17.79 6.31
N THR A 334 -0.49 17.89 5.56
CA THR A 334 -0.44 18.56 4.26
C THR A 334 -0.95 17.62 3.15
N MET A 335 -1.05 18.12 1.92
CA MET A 335 -1.31 17.30 0.73
C MET A 335 -0.03 16.63 0.20
N TYR A 336 -0.18 15.56 -0.57
CA TYR A 336 0.92 15.02 -1.39
C TYR A 336 1.14 15.90 -2.62
N ALA A 337 2.39 15.94 -3.10
CA ALA A 337 2.67 16.45 -4.43
C ALA A 337 1.90 15.62 -5.47
N ASP A 338 1.45 16.23 -6.56
CA ASP A 338 0.78 15.50 -7.64
C ASP A 338 1.64 14.38 -8.25
N PHE A 339 2.96 14.56 -8.33
CA PHE A 339 3.89 13.49 -8.69
C PHE A 339 3.85 12.31 -7.70
N GLU A 340 3.76 12.58 -6.40
CA GLU A 340 3.67 11.55 -5.36
C GLU A 340 2.33 10.83 -5.42
N CYS A 341 1.24 11.54 -5.69
CA CYS A 341 -0.05 10.94 -6.02
C CYS A 341 0.08 10.02 -7.25
N GLY A 342 0.78 10.45 -8.30
CA GLY A 342 1.06 9.60 -9.47
C GLY A 342 1.78 8.29 -9.10
N LYS A 343 2.76 8.34 -8.19
CA LYS A 343 3.42 7.14 -7.66
C LYS A 343 2.47 6.22 -6.89
N VAL A 344 1.61 6.78 -6.03
CA VAL A 344 0.60 6.01 -5.30
C VAL A 344 -0.40 5.37 -6.26
N GLN A 345 -0.87 6.10 -7.29
CA GLN A 345 -1.74 5.54 -8.31
C GLN A 345 -1.05 4.40 -9.08
N ARG A 346 0.21 4.59 -9.47
CA ARG A 346 1.05 3.59 -10.14
C ARG A 346 1.26 2.32 -9.30
N TYR A 347 1.32 2.45 -7.97
CA TYR A 347 1.39 1.31 -7.05
C TYR A 347 0.16 0.41 -7.18
N PHE A 348 -1.05 0.99 -7.28
CA PHE A 348 -2.27 0.21 -7.49
C PHE A 348 -2.38 -0.34 -8.90
N GLU A 349 -2.07 0.47 -9.92
CA GLU A 349 -2.41 0.16 -11.30
C GLU A 349 -1.43 -0.79 -12.00
N GLY A 350 -0.15 -0.82 -11.62
CA GLY A 350 0.81 -1.59 -12.40
C GLY A 350 1.20 -0.87 -13.70
N ILE A 351 2.10 -1.48 -14.47
CA ILE A 351 2.28 -1.20 -15.90
C ILE A 351 2.00 -2.52 -16.59
N THR A 352 1.17 -2.46 -17.61
CA THR A 352 1.01 -3.53 -18.58
C THR A 352 1.78 -3.19 -19.84
N LYS A 353 2.60 -4.13 -20.31
CA LYS A 353 3.33 -4.07 -21.60
C LYS A 353 2.88 -5.22 -22.47
N ILE A 354 3.12 -5.11 -23.78
CA ILE A 354 2.95 -6.22 -24.71
C ILE A 354 4.34 -6.79 -25.02
N GLU A 355 4.56 -8.06 -24.67
CA GLU A 355 5.76 -8.81 -25.04
C GLU A 355 5.33 -10.08 -25.77
N ASN A 356 5.83 -10.29 -27.00
CA ASN A 356 5.45 -11.43 -27.85
C ASN A 356 3.92 -11.61 -28.03
N GLY A 357 3.18 -10.50 -28.13
CA GLY A 357 1.72 -10.49 -28.27
C GLY A 357 0.95 -10.83 -26.99
N GLN A 358 1.63 -10.96 -25.85
CA GLN A 358 1.02 -11.22 -24.54
C GLN A 358 1.18 -10.02 -23.61
N HIS A 359 0.19 -9.83 -22.74
CA HIS A 359 0.25 -8.80 -21.70
C HIS A 359 1.20 -9.27 -20.58
N VAL A 360 2.20 -8.45 -20.29
CA VAL A 360 3.18 -8.63 -19.21
C VAL A 360 3.02 -7.52 -18.20
N TYR A 361 2.97 -7.90 -16.93
CA TYR A 361 2.63 -6.99 -15.82
C TYR A 361 3.84 -6.71 -14.95
N ASP A 362 4.10 -5.43 -14.70
CA ASP A 362 5.16 -4.93 -13.82
C ASP A 362 4.58 -4.09 -12.67
N GLY A 363 4.72 -4.61 -11.44
CA GLY A 363 4.09 -4.05 -10.25
C GLY A 363 2.55 -4.18 -10.28
N GLY A 364 1.88 -3.24 -9.61
CA GLY A 364 0.43 -3.24 -9.45
C GLY A 364 -0.02 -4.07 -8.25
N LYS A 365 -1.10 -3.63 -7.62
CA LYS A 365 -1.70 -4.35 -6.49
C LYS A 365 -2.50 -5.54 -7.02
N ILE A 366 -2.39 -6.67 -6.32
CA ILE A 366 -3.31 -7.80 -6.51
C ILE A 366 -4.48 -7.60 -5.56
N PHE A 367 -5.69 -7.60 -6.11
CA PHE A 367 -6.94 -7.38 -5.40
C PHE A 367 -7.65 -8.72 -5.14
N LYS A 368 -8.36 -8.82 -4.01
CA LYS A 368 -9.34 -9.88 -3.82
C LYS A 368 -10.52 -9.60 -4.74
N ASN A 369 -10.91 -10.56 -5.57
CA ASN A 369 -12.02 -10.42 -6.49
C ASN A 369 -12.74 -11.75 -6.68
N SER A 370 -13.87 -11.92 -5.99
CA SER A 370 -14.68 -13.14 -6.04
C SER A 370 -15.35 -13.39 -7.38
N SER A 371 -15.37 -12.40 -8.27
CA SER A 371 -15.89 -12.55 -9.64
C SER A 371 -14.87 -13.22 -10.57
N MET A 372 -13.60 -13.32 -10.17
CA MET A 372 -12.57 -14.06 -10.90
C MET A 372 -12.50 -15.51 -10.42
N PRO A 373 -12.30 -16.51 -11.29
CA PRO A 373 -12.18 -17.91 -10.88
C PRO A 373 -11.07 -18.16 -9.84
N SER A 374 -9.93 -17.49 -9.96
CA SER A 374 -8.86 -17.56 -8.96
C SER A 374 -9.17 -16.87 -7.63
N GLY A 375 -10.21 -16.03 -7.58
CA GLY A 375 -10.49 -15.14 -6.45
C GLY A 375 -9.61 -13.89 -6.40
N TYR A 376 -8.77 -13.65 -7.42
CA TYR A 376 -7.83 -12.53 -7.49
C TYR A 376 -7.83 -11.84 -8.85
N SER A 377 -7.68 -10.52 -8.83
CA SER A 377 -7.51 -9.71 -10.04
C SER A 377 -6.37 -8.71 -9.90
N ARG A 378 -5.90 -8.21 -11.04
CA ARG A 378 -5.01 -7.04 -11.15
C ARG A 378 -5.55 -6.08 -12.19
N TRP A 379 -5.14 -4.83 -12.15
CA TRP A 379 -5.48 -3.86 -13.18
C TRP A 379 -4.61 -4.05 -14.43
N ASP A 380 -5.22 -4.00 -15.61
CA ASP A 380 -4.55 -3.97 -16.91
C ASP A 380 -4.60 -2.55 -17.46
N THR A 381 -3.44 -1.90 -17.60
CA THR A 381 -3.36 -0.48 -18.00
C THR A 381 -3.57 -0.26 -19.49
N ILE A 382 -3.45 -1.31 -20.32
CA ILE A 382 -3.69 -1.23 -21.76
C ILE A 382 -5.18 -1.43 -22.03
N ASP A 383 -5.76 -2.51 -21.50
CA ASP A 383 -7.17 -2.84 -21.68
C ASP A 383 -8.10 -2.02 -20.79
N LYS A 384 -7.55 -1.31 -19.80
CA LYS A 384 -8.28 -0.51 -18.80
C LYS A 384 -9.38 -1.30 -18.11
N LYS A 385 -9.04 -2.50 -17.62
CA LYS A 385 -9.97 -3.38 -16.90
C LYS A 385 -9.25 -4.27 -15.90
N TYR A 386 -10.00 -4.83 -14.95
CA TYR A 386 -9.48 -5.90 -14.11
C TYR A 386 -9.39 -7.21 -14.90
N VAL A 387 -8.25 -7.89 -14.76
CA VAL A 387 -7.98 -9.20 -15.34
C VAL A 387 -7.63 -10.21 -14.24
N GLU A 388 -7.91 -11.48 -14.49
CA GLU A 388 -7.64 -12.55 -13.53
C GLU A 388 -6.14 -12.68 -13.22
N VAL A 389 -5.81 -12.83 -11.94
CA VAL A 389 -4.47 -13.24 -11.50
C VAL A 389 -4.51 -14.73 -11.21
N LYS A 390 -3.85 -15.54 -12.04
CA LYS A 390 -3.74 -16.98 -11.80
C LYS A 390 -2.63 -17.28 -10.78
N ALA A 391 -2.89 -18.27 -9.94
CA ALA A 391 -1.91 -18.88 -9.04
C ALA A 391 -0.90 -19.68 -9.87
N ILE A 392 0.18 -19.00 -10.29
CA ILE A 392 1.27 -19.60 -11.06
C ILE A 392 2.59 -19.38 -10.34
N THR A 393 3.43 -20.41 -10.29
CA THR A 393 4.80 -20.26 -9.79
C THR A 393 5.67 -19.66 -10.87
N GLN A 394 6.10 -18.41 -10.67
CA GLN A 394 6.98 -17.68 -11.59
C GLN A 394 8.46 -17.90 -11.24
N GLN A 395 9.34 -17.50 -12.17
CA GLN A 395 10.80 -17.53 -12.00
C GLN A 395 11.31 -18.85 -11.39
N ASN A 396 10.80 -19.99 -11.89
CA ASN A 396 11.23 -21.32 -11.46
C ASN A 396 11.15 -21.56 -9.93
N GLY A 397 10.27 -20.84 -9.22
CA GLY A 397 10.09 -20.91 -7.77
C GLY A 397 11.02 -20.02 -6.96
N LEU A 398 11.78 -19.11 -7.56
CA LEU A 398 12.80 -18.30 -6.87
C LEU A 398 12.26 -17.47 -5.68
N ASN A 399 11.05 -16.93 -5.81
CA ASN A 399 10.46 -16.01 -4.83
C ASN A 399 9.20 -16.60 -4.17
N GLY A 400 9.13 -17.92 -4.03
CA GLY A 400 7.96 -18.65 -3.53
C GLY A 400 7.13 -19.30 -4.62
N PHE A 401 5.98 -19.84 -4.22
CA PHE A 401 5.08 -20.63 -5.06
C PHE A 401 3.78 -19.88 -5.30
N ASN A 402 3.18 -20.07 -6.49
CA ASN A 402 1.88 -19.50 -6.83
C ASN A 402 1.77 -17.97 -6.61
N ASN A 403 2.85 -17.23 -6.89
CA ASN A 403 2.98 -15.79 -6.59
C ASN A 403 2.74 -15.43 -5.12
N ASN A 404 2.99 -16.36 -4.19
CA ASN A 404 2.66 -16.28 -2.77
C ASN A 404 1.18 -15.99 -2.48
N LEU A 405 0.29 -16.33 -3.41
CA LEU A 405 -1.14 -16.25 -3.17
C LEU A 405 -1.56 -17.32 -2.15
N PRO A 406 -2.44 -16.98 -1.20
CA PRO A 406 -3.00 -17.94 -0.27
C PRO A 406 -3.65 -19.16 -0.95
N ILE A 407 -3.23 -20.37 -0.55
CA ILE A 407 -3.89 -21.64 -0.92
C ILE A 407 -5.07 -21.97 0.01
N LYS A 408 -5.09 -21.40 1.21
CA LYS A 408 -6.22 -21.42 2.14
C LYS A 408 -6.35 -20.04 2.77
N ARG A 409 -7.59 -19.54 2.88
CA ARG A 409 -7.88 -18.21 3.40
C ARG A 409 -8.79 -18.26 4.61
N ASP A 410 -8.67 -17.24 5.45
CA ASP A 410 -9.59 -16.97 6.55
C ASP A 410 -9.78 -18.18 7.50
N ILE A 411 -8.73 -18.99 7.67
CA ILE A 411 -8.71 -20.16 8.56
C ILE A 411 -8.05 -19.80 9.89
N MET A 412 -8.42 -20.49 10.97
CA MET A 412 -7.70 -20.33 12.24
C MET A 412 -6.26 -20.84 12.11
N VAL A 413 -5.30 -20.01 12.51
CA VAL A 413 -3.86 -20.32 12.52
C VAL A 413 -3.23 -19.92 13.84
N TYR A 414 -2.12 -20.59 14.18
CA TYR A 414 -1.11 -20.11 15.10
C TYR A 414 0.07 -19.57 14.29
N THR A 415 0.31 -18.27 14.33
CA THR A 415 1.49 -17.66 13.72
C THR A 415 2.65 -17.74 14.68
N MET A 416 3.64 -18.54 14.30
CA MET A 416 4.92 -18.65 15.00
C MET A 416 5.82 -17.50 14.54
N ILE A 417 6.40 -16.76 15.50
CA ILE A 417 7.44 -15.75 15.26
C ILE A 417 8.62 -16.09 16.14
N ALA A 418 9.81 -16.27 15.57
CA ALA A 418 10.98 -16.70 16.31
C ALA A 418 12.28 -16.13 15.75
N THR A 419 13.31 -16.12 16.58
CA THR A 419 14.69 -15.80 16.20
C THR A 419 15.63 -16.94 16.56
N VAL A 420 16.68 -17.14 15.77
CA VAL A 420 17.78 -18.07 16.03
C VAL A 420 19.10 -17.35 15.79
N SER A 421 19.93 -17.26 16.82
CA SER A 421 21.30 -16.74 16.71
C SER A 421 22.29 -17.87 16.45
N LEU A 422 23.03 -17.72 15.34
CA LEU A 422 24.16 -18.55 14.96
C LEU A 422 25.50 -17.97 15.42
N GLY A 423 25.54 -16.65 15.70
CA GLY A 423 26.72 -15.91 16.14
C GLY A 423 27.07 -16.05 17.62
N ASN A 424 26.67 -17.15 18.28
CA ASN A 424 26.93 -17.43 19.70
C ASN A 424 26.25 -16.46 20.70
N THR A 425 25.19 -15.74 20.30
CA THR A 425 24.31 -15.01 21.22
C THR A 425 23.07 -15.86 21.52
N THR A 426 23.23 -16.91 22.32
CA THR A 426 22.14 -17.88 22.57
C THR A 426 20.89 -17.25 23.17
N SER A 427 21.02 -16.18 23.96
CA SER A 427 19.89 -15.43 24.49
C SER A 427 19.01 -14.82 23.39
N ALA A 428 19.56 -14.47 22.23
CA ALA A 428 18.80 -13.96 21.09
C ALA A 428 18.05 -15.06 20.30
N THR A 429 18.16 -16.34 20.70
CA THR A 429 17.33 -17.43 20.17
C THR A 429 16.07 -17.57 21.02
N GLN A 430 14.92 -17.09 20.52
CA GLN A 430 13.66 -17.13 21.25
C GLN A 430 12.44 -17.35 20.36
N LEU A 431 11.39 -17.92 20.94
CA LEU A 431 10.04 -17.96 20.38
C LEU A 431 9.23 -16.85 21.04
N TYR A 432 8.67 -15.94 20.23
CA TYR A 432 7.68 -14.99 20.73
C TYR A 432 6.34 -15.70 20.96
N PRO A 433 5.49 -15.21 21.88
CA PRO A 433 4.16 -15.76 22.08
C PRO A 433 3.43 -15.92 20.72
N PRO A 434 3.02 -17.15 20.34
CA PRO A 434 2.36 -17.37 19.07
C PRO A 434 1.03 -16.60 18.99
N LEU A 435 0.70 -16.10 17.80
CA LEU A 435 -0.54 -15.34 17.58
C LEU A 435 -1.64 -16.27 17.08
N TYR A 436 -2.81 -16.25 17.71
CA TYR A 436 -3.97 -17.05 17.27
C TYR A 436 -5.03 -16.18 16.62
N TYR A 437 -5.32 -16.41 15.32
CA TYR A 437 -6.31 -15.61 14.59
C TYR A 437 -6.73 -16.27 13.27
N LYS A 438 -7.70 -15.65 12.57
CA LYS A 438 -8.05 -16.02 11.18
C LYS A 438 -7.01 -15.48 10.21
N GLY A 439 -6.14 -16.36 9.72
CA GLY A 439 -5.06 -16.04 8.80
C GLY A 439 -5.15 -16.79 7.47
N ASN A 440 -4.08 -16.67 6.69
CA ASN A 440 -3.94 -17.26 5.36
C ASN A 440 -2.75 -18.23 5.34
N MET A 441 -2.83 -19.28 4.52
CA MET A 441 -1.73 -20.20 4.27
C MET A 441 -1.24 -20.05 2.85
N ILE A 442 0.07 -19.97 2.67
CA ILE A 442 0.72 -20.12 1.37
C ILE A 442 1.15 -21.57 1.15
N GLU A 443 1.50 -21.91 -0.09
CA GLU A 443 2.04 -23.24 -0.38
C GLU A 443 3.37 -23.47 0.36
N TYR A 444 3.52 -24.69 0.89
CA TYR A 444 4.72 -25.16 1.57
C TYR A 444 5.04 -26.60 1.16
N TYR A 445 6.25 -27.03 1.54
CA TYR A 445 6.74 -28.39 1.33
C TYR A 445 7.02 -29.05 2.67
N ASP A 446 6.60 -30.30 2.79
CA ASP A 446 6.96 -31.17 3.91
C ASP A 446 8.23 -31.94 3.54
N PRO A 447 9.36 -31.77 4.26
CA PRO A 447 10.61 -32.46 3.96
C PRO A 447 10.59 -33.98 4.22
N THR A 448 9.51 -34.53 4.77
CA THR A 448 9.28 -35.98 4.86
C THR A 448 8.59 -36.54 3.60
N ASN A 449 7.99 -35.69 2.78
CA ASN A 449 7.33 -36.09 1.54
C ASN A 449 8.31 -36.06 0.35
N VAL A 450 8.99 -37.19 0.14
CA VAL A 450 10.02 -37.35 -0.89
C VAL A 450 9.50 -37.08 -2.31
N THR A 451 8.23 -37.39 -2.59
CA THR A 451 7.62 -37.13 -3.92
C THR A 451 7.48 -35.65 -4.17
N LYS A 452 6.99 -34.88 -3.18
CA LYS A 452 6.85 -33.43 -3.32
C LYS A 452 8.22 -32.75 -3.40
N LEU A 453 9.22 -33.21 -2.64
CA LEU A 453 10.57 -32.64 -2.68
C LEU A 453 11.24 -32.71 -4.06
N LYS A 454 10.92 -33.71 -4.88
CA LYS A 454 11.40 -33.80 -6.28
C LYS A 454 10.97 -32.60 -7.13
N GLU A 455 9.93 -31.87 -6.75
CA GLU A 455 9.50 -30.66 -7.46
C GLU A 455 10.40 -29.45 -7.20
N ILE A 456 11.21 -29.47 -6.14
CA ILE A 456 12.04 -28.32 -5.71
C ILE A 456 13.54 -28.64 -5.69
N THR A 457 13.95 -29.82 -6.18
CA THR A 457 15.35 -30.21 -6.31
C THR A 457 16.09 -29.19 -7.20
N PRO A 458 17.17 -28.55 -6.71
CA PRO A 458 17.87 -27.53 -7.48
C PRO A 458 18.30 -28.02 -8.88
N ASN A 459 18.21 -27.14 -9.87
CA ASN A 459 18.63 -27.32 -11.27
C ASN A 459 17.84 -28.34 -12.12
N THR A 460 17.21 -29.35 -11.51
CA THR A 460 16.69 -30.53 -12.23
C THR A 460 15.18 -30.72 -12.12
N SER A 461 14.52 -29.98 -11.23
CA SER A 461 13.10 -30.15 -10.92
C SER A 461 12.17 -29.20 -11.68
N LYS A 462 10.87 -29.29 -11.36
CA LYS A 462 9.82 -28.38 -11.83
C LYS A 462 10.03 -26.93 -11.35
N TYR A 463 10.50 -26.75 -10.12
CA TYR A 463 10.80 -25.47 -9.49
C TYR A 463 12.28 -25.44 -9.08
N PRO A 464 13.20 -25.47 -10.07
CA PRO A 464 14.61 -25.69 -9.84
C PRO A 464 15.29 -24.55 -9.10
N TRP A 465 14.63 -23.39 -8.94
CA TRP A 465 15.17 -22.24 -8.20
C TRP A 465 14.65 -22.10 -6.78
N ALA A 466 13.66 -22.91 -6.37
CA ALA A 466 13.08 -22.85 -5.03
C ALA A 466 14.16 -22.96 -3.94
N CYS A 467 14.94 -24.05 -3.94
CA CYS A 467 16.06 -24.21 -3.01
C CYS A 467 17.41 -23.78 -3.58
N HIS A 468 17.47 -23.38 -4.85
CA HIS A 468 18.72 -22.98 -5.51
C HIS A 468 19.34 -21.72 -4.92
N ALA A 469 18.49 -20.76 -4.52
CA ALA A 469 18.92 -19.46 -4.03
C ALA A 469 19.84 -19.56 -2.81
N SER A 470 19.53 -20.46 -1.85
CA SER A 470 20.23 -20.49 -0.56
C SER A 470 20.28 -21.86 0.14
N GLY A 471 19.72 -22.93 -0.44
CA GLY A 471 19.88 -24.30 0.05
C GLY A 471 18.71 -24.93 0.83
N CYS A 472 17.69 -24.16 1.22
CA CYS A 472 16.57 -24.65 2.06
C CYS A 472 17.06 -25.38 3.32
N ASP A 473 17.89 -24.72 4.14
CA ASP A 473 18.58 -25.37 5.26
C ASP A 473 17.77 -25.37 6.58
N TRP A 474 16.48 -25.01 6.54
CA TRP A 474 15.66 -24.80 7.73
C TRP A 474 14.29 -25.48 7.62
N THR A 475 13.89 -26.15 8.69
CA THR A 475 12.56 -26.77 8.83
C THR A 475 11.91 -26.34 10.14
N ILE A 476 10.65 -25.93 10.09
CA ILE A 476 9.81 -25.79 11.30
C ILE A 476 9.15 -27.14 11.55
N ARG A 477 9.18 -27.61 12.80
CA ARG A 477 8.48 -28.80 13.25
C ARG A 477 7.49 -28.43 14.35
N ALA A 478 6.22 -28.71 14.10
CA ALA A 478 5.13 -28.56 15.06
C ALA A 478 4.70 -29.95 15.54
N ILE A 479 4.79 -30.20 16.84
CA ILE A 479 4.39 -31.47 17.46
C ILE A 479 3.13 -31.21 18.28
N TYR A 480 2.14 -32.08 18.14
CA TYR A 480 0.83 -31.94 18.79
C TYR A 480 0.69 -32.90 19.99
N ASN A 481 -0.37 -32.71 20.79
CA ASN A 481 -0.64 -33.53 21.98
C ASN A 481 -0.86 -35.01 21.65
N ASP A 482 -1.32 -35.34 20.43
CA ASP A 482 -1.50 -36.71 19.94
C ASP A 482 -0.20 -37.32 19.37
N ASN A 483 0.93 -36.63 19.53
CA ASN A 483 2.24 -36.94 18.92
C ASN A 483 2.28 -36.88 17.39
N SER A 484 1.22 -36.41 16.73
CA SER A 484 1.32 -36.08 15.31
C SER A 484 2.29 -34.92 15.11
N VAL A 485 2.89 -34.86 13.91
CA VAL A 485 3.93 -33.89 13.59
C VAL A 485 3.64 -33.29 12.22
N ASP A 486 3.73 -31.96 12.12
CA ASP A 486 3.80 -31.26 10.84
C ASP A 486 5.21 -30.69 10.65
N HIS A 487 5.72 -30.81 9.42
CA HIS A 487 6.99 -30.23 9.01
C HIS A 487 6.81 -29.22 7.89
N TYR A 488 7.50 -28.09 8.00
CA TYR A 488 7.48 -27.01 7.02
C TYR A 488 8.91 -26.66 6.61
N LEU A 489 9.31 -27.11 5.42
CA LEU A 489 10.58 -26.73 4.81
C LEU A 489 10.51 -25.27 4.37
N LEU A 490 11.50 -24.48 4.78
CA LEU A 490 11.55 -23.06 4.47
C LEU A 490 12.45 -22.79 3.26
N GLN A 491 11.99 -21.89 2.39
CA GLN A 491 12.73 -21.44 1.22
C GLN A 491 13.85 -20.45 1.58
N ARG A 492 14.75 -20.87 2.45
CA ARG A 492 15.89 -20.08 2.94
C ARG A 492 16.99 -21.02 3.43
N GLY A 493 18.23 -20.57 3.39
CA GLY A 493 19.34 -21.34 3.92
C GLY A 493 20.54 -20.45 4.23
N LEU A 494 21.67 -21.11 4.47
CA LEU A 494 22.90 -20.48 4.93
C LEU A 494 23.97 -20.40 3.84
N ARG A 495 23.61 -20.78 2.62
CA ARG A 495 24.53 -20.86 1.49
C ARG A 495 24.55 -19.57 0.70
N SER A 496 25.63 -19.40 -0.04
CA SER A 496 25.77 -18.26 -0.94
C SER A 496 24.70 -18.29 -2.03
N TRP A 497 24.35 -17.10 -2.52
CA TRP A 497 23.38 -16.90 -3.60
C TRP A 497 23.71 -17.82 -4.79
N PHE A 498 22.72 -18.59 -5.23
CA PHE A 498 22.81 -19.51 -6.38
C PHE A 498 23.91 -20.60 -6.23
N LYS A 499 24.27 -20.94 -5.00
CA LYS A 499 25.17 -22.05 -4.68
C LYS A 499 24.50 -23.01 -3.70
N PRO A 500 23.43 -23.73 -4.10
CA PRO A 500 22.63 -24.54 -3.19
C PRO A 500 23.36 -25.75 -2.61
N MET A 501 24.51 -26.12 -3.15
CA MET A 501 25.41 -27.16 -2.62
C MET A 501 26.74 -26.59 -2.15
N GLY A 502 26.93 -25.27 -2.23
CA GLY A 502 28.16 -24.62 -1.81
C GLY A 502 28.26 -24.49 -0.29
N ASP A 503 29.43 -24.02 0.13
CA ASP A 503 29.73 -23.81 1.55
C ASP A 503 28.82 -22.77 2.19
N ILE A 504 28.64 -22.94 3.51
CA ILE A 504 27.98 -21.96 4.36
C ILE A 504 28.89 -20.74 4.51
N SER A 505 28.32 -19.55 4.36
CA SER A 505 29.09 -18.33 4.60
C SER A 505 29.51 -18.22 6.07
N ARG A 506 30.79 -17.90 6.32
CA ARG A 506 31.31 -17.67 7.67
C ARG A 506 30.63 -16.49 8.38
N ASP A 507 30.02 -15.57 7.63
CA ASP A 507 29.29 -14.43 8.20
C ASP A 507 28.11 -14.88 9.06
N PHE A 508 27.48 -16.02 8.77
CA PHE A 508 26.42 -16.57 9.63
C PHE A 508 26.91 -16.89 11.05
N PHE A 509 28.19 -17.16 11.24
CA PHE A 509 28.76 -17.47 12.55
C PHE A 509 29.47 -16.27 13.20
N ASN A 510 29.54 -15.14 12.51
CA ASN A 510 30.13 -13.93 13.05
C ASN A 510 29.09 -13.16 13.90
N PRO A 511 29.26 -13.04 15.23
CA PRO A 511 28.32 -12.36 16.11
C PRO A 511 27.93 -10.96 15.64
N LEU A 512 28.84 -10.26 14.96
CA LEU A 512 28.66 -8.86 14.56
C LEU A 512 27.91 -8.70 13.23
N LYS A 513 27.77 -9.78 12.45
CA LYS A 513 27.09 -9.75 11.15
C LYS A 513 25.60 -9.97 11.33
N SER A 514 24.78 -9.16 10.66
CA SER A 514 23.32 -9.28 10.70
C SER A 514 22.82 -10.66 10.23
N SER A 515 23.55 -11.29 9.30
CA SER A 515 23.26 -12.66 8.85
C SER A 515 23.37 -13.71 9.96
N SER A 516 24.07 -13.43 11.07
CA SER A 516 24.16 -14.36 12.19
C SER A 516 22.87 -14.48 13.02
N LEU A 517 21.87 -13.62 12.79
CA LEU A 517 20.54 -13.74 13.37
C LEU A 517 19.53 -14.11 12.27
N GLN A 518 18.80 -15.20 12.47
CA GLN A 518 17.76 -15.67 11.56
C GLN A 518 16.38 -15.44 12.19
N THR A 519 15.48 -14.77 11.48
CA THR A 519 14.08 -14.53 11.92
C THR A 519 13.11 -15.39 11.14
N PHE A 520 12.17 -16.03 11.82
CA PHE A 520 11.20 -16.95 11.23
C PHE A 520 9.78 -16.47 11.53
N VAL A 521 8.93 -16.47 10.50
CA VAL A 521 7.49 -16.22 10.63
C VAL A 521 6.76 -17.27 9.81
N HIS A 522 5.83 -18.01 10.43
CA HIS A 522 5.07 -19.04 9.73
C HIS A 522 3.69 -19.23 10.34
N ASN A 523 2.67 -19.34 9.50
CA ASN A 523 1.31 -19.69 9.92
C ASN A 523 1.19 -21.20 10.00
N ILE A 524 0.70 -21.71 11.12
CA ILE A 524 0.45 -23.14 11.35
C ILE A 524 -1.05 -23.34 11.53
N PRO A 525 -1.71 -24.18 10.71
CA PRO A 525 -3.16 -24.38 10.81
C PRO A 525 -3.58 -24.88 12.20
N ALA A 526 -4.59 -24.24 12.80
CA ALA A 526 -5.10 -24.64 14.11
C ALA A 526 -6.03 -25.86 14.07
N SER A 527 -6.17 -26.53 12.91
CA SER A 527 -7.07 -27.68 12.72
C SER A 527 -6.70 -28.90 13.58
N LYS A 528 -5.45 -28.99 14.03
CA LYS A 528 -4.95 -30.04 14.95
C LYS A 528 -4.84 -29.55 16.40
N GLY A 529 -5.38 -28.38 16.71
CA GLY A 529 -5.23 -27.72 18.02
C GLY A 529 -3.89 -26.98 18.15
N VAL A 530 -3.53 -26.63 19.39
CA VAL A 530 -2.24 -26.01 19.73
C VAL A 530 -1.12 -27.05 19.59
N PRO A 531 -0.03 -26.75 18.87
CA PRO A 531 1.20 -27.52 18.96
C PRO A 531 1.71 -27.53 20.40
N SER A 532 1.88 -28.71 20.98
CA SER A 532 2.45 -28.90 22.32
C SER A 532 3.94 -28.55 22.38
N ARG A 533 4.60 -28.55 21.21
CA ARG A 533 6.01 -28.20 21.07
C ARG A 533 6.31 -27.61 19.69
N TYR A 534 7.07 -26.52 19.66
CA TYR A 534 7.64 -25.94 18.44
C TYR A 534 9.13 -26.14 18.42
N GLN A 535 9.64 -26.57 17.25
CA GLN A 535 11.06 -26.65 16.99
C GLN A 535 11.44 -25.93 15.70
N ILE A 536 12.60 -25.29 15.71
CA ILE A 536 13.31 -24.91 14.49
C ILE A 536 14.49 -25.84 14.34
N LEU A 537 14.53 -26.53 13.21
CA LEU A 537 15.54 -27.51 12.87
C LEU A 537 16.49 -26.93 11.84
N TYR A 538 17.78 -27.10 12.07
CA TYR A 538 18.76 -26.99 11.01
C TYR A 538 18.74 -28.28 10.20
N THR A 539 18.32 -28.19 8.95
CA THR A 539 18.13 -29.29 8.01
C THR A 539 18.90 -28.99 6.73
N PRO A 540 20.24 -29.13 6.74
CA PRO A 540 21.06 -28.78 5.58
C PRO A 540 20.61 -29.55 4.35
N LEU A 541 20.49 -28.86 3.21
CA LEU A 541 19.96 -29.46 1.98
C LEU A 541 18.56 -30.07 2.19
N GLY A 542 17.63 -29.36 2.83
CA GLY A 542 16.33 -29.94 3.19
C GLY A 542 15.51 -30.45 1.99
N PHE A 543 15.87 -30.05 0.77
CA PHE A 543 15.34 -30.62 -0.47
C PHE A 543 15.77 -32.08 -0.73
N ASN A 544 16.73 -32.62 0.01
CA ASN A 544 17.11 -34.04 0.00
C ASN A 544 16.32 -34.87 1.04
N GLY A 545 15.46 -34.23 1.82
CA GLY A 545 14.68 -34.88 2.87
C GLY A 545 15.07 -34.41 4.27
N LEU A 546 14.20 -34.73 5.23
CA LEU A 546 14.46 -34.49 6.64
C LEU A 546 15.52 -35.48 7.16
N PRO A 547 16.65 -35.01 7.73
CA PRO A 547 17.62 -35.91 8.37
C PRO A 547 16.99 -36.71 9.51
N SER A 548 17.47 -37.93 9.76
CA SER A 548 16.96 -38.77 10.86
C SER A 548 17.17 -38.14 12.24
N ASN A 549 18.28 -37.42 12.43
CA ASN A 549 18.63 -36.71 13.66
C ASN A 549 18.99 -35.25 13.33
N PRO A 550 18.01 -34.38 13.01
CA PRO A 550 18.28 -32.99 12.67
C PRO A 550 18.66 -32.19 13.91
N THR A 551 19.58 -31.23 13.76
CA THR A 551 19.99 -30.36 14.86
C THR A 551 18.84 -29.44 15.24
N VAL A 552 18.38 -29.52 16.48
CA VAL A 552 17.33 -28.64 17.02
C VAL A 552 17.97 -27.33 17.48
N MET A 553 17.63 -26.24 16.80
CA MET A 553 18.19 -24.91 17.06
C MET A 553 17.31 -24.08 18.00
N LEU A 554 16.01 -24.35 18.03
CA LEU A 554 15.04 -23.77 18.96
C LEU A 554 14.09 -24.87 19.40
N ASP A 555 13.73 -24.90 20.67
CA ASP A 555 12.85 -25.92 21.25
C ASP A 555 12.01 -25.37 22.41
N TYR A 556 10.71 -25.25 22.19
CA TYR A 556 9.78 -24.67 23.15
C TYR A 556 8.58 -25.60 23.35
N SER A 557 8.21 -25.83 24.60
CA SER A 557 6.92 -26.43 24.94
C SER A 557 5.87 -25.34 25.05
N CYS A 558 4.68 -25.63 24.53
CA CYS A 558 3.55 -24.73 24.59
C CYS A 558 2.32 -25.43 25.17
N SER A 559 1.48 -24.63 25.81
CA SER A 559 0.22 -25.08 26.42
C SER A 559 -0.81 -23.96 26.35
N GLY A 560 -2.05 -24.26 26.70
CA GLY A 560 -3.19 -23.36 26.56
C GLY A 560 -3.96 -23.57 25.26
N GLN A 561 -4.84 -22.62 24.92
CA GLN A 561 -5.66 -22.65 23.71
C GLN A 561 -5.98 -21.24 23.22
N GLY A 562 -5.99 -21.08 21.89
CA GLY A 562 -6.35 -19.80 21.28
C GLY A 562 -5.43 -18.67 21.72
N GLU A 563 -6.02 -17.56 22.18
CA GLU A 563 -5.27 -16.38 22.65
C GLU A 563 -4.53 -16.61 23.99
N SER A 564 -4.84 -17.69 24.72
CA SER A 564 -4.19 -18.03 26.00
C SER A 564 -2.91 -18.88 25.84
N ILE A 565 -2.47 -19.13 24.60
CA ILE A 565 -1.27 -19.92 24.34
C ILE A 565 -0.05 -19.30 25.02
N SER A 566 0.70 -20.14 25.74
CA SER A 566 1.95 -19.77 26.39
C SER A 566 3.02 -20.80 26.05
N CYS A 567 4.24 -20.31 25.81
CA CYS A 567 5.37 -21.12 25.41
C CYS A 567 6.58 -20.82 26.30
N SER A 568 7.32 -21.86 26.67
CA SER A 568 8.55 -21.75 27.43
C SER A 568 9.63 -22.66 26.84
N PRO A 569 10.92 -22.33 26.99
CA PRO A 569 12.01 -23.23 26.58
C PRO A 569 11.81 -24.63 27.14
N PHE A 570 12.04 -25.66 26.32
CA PHE A 570 11.88 -27.05 26.76
C PHE A 570 12.97 -27.44 27.78
N SER A 571 12.55 -27.88 28.98
CA SER A 571 13.42 -28.03 30.16
C SER A 571 14.49 -29.12 30.07
N SER A 572 14.50 -29.95 29.02
CA SER A 572 15.53 -30.98 28.82
C SER A 572 16.78 -30.49 28.08
N GLN A 573 16.94 -29.19 27.83
CA GLN A 573 18.18 -28.64 27.30
C GLN A 573 19.31 -28.74 28.34
N LYS A 574 19.95 -29.91 28.46
CA LYS A 574 21.39 -29.92 28.66
C LYS A 574 21.96 -29.14 27.48
N THR A 575 22.51 -27.96 27.75
CA THR A 575 23.20 -27.09 26.78
C THR A 575 24.36 -27.83 26.15
N THR A 576 24.06 -28.72 25.21
CA THR A 576 25.05 -29.27 24.30
C THR A 576 25.23 -28.16 23.28
N LYS A 577 26.33 -27.41 23.39
CA LYS A 577 26.78 -26.44 22.39
C LYS A 577 27.03 -27.20 21.09
N THR A 578 25.98 -27.52 20.35
CA THR A 578 26.13 -28.17 19.05
C THR A 578 26.50 -27.06 18.08
N LYS A 579 27.81 -26.85 17.88
CA LYS A 579 28.31 -26.01 16.81
C LYS A 579 27.81 -26.62 15.50
N ILE A 580 27.07 -25.84 14.72
CA ILE A 580 26.99 -26.07 13.28
C ILE A 580 28.40 -25.77 12.76
N ILE A 581 29.14 -26.80 12.39
CA ILE A 581 30.45 -26.69 11.74
C ILE A 581 30.25 -26.90 10.26
#